data_AF-A0A1D2VEV2-F1
#
_entry.id   AF-A0A1D2VEV2-F1
#
_cell.length_a   1.000
_cell.length_b   1.000
_cell.length_c   1.000
_cell.angle_alpha   90.00
_cell.angle_beta   90.00
_cell.angle_gamma   90.00
#
_symmetry.space_group_name_H-M   'P 1'
#
loop_
_entity.id
_entity.type
_entity.pdbx_description
1 polymer ?
#
loop_
_entity_poly.entity_id
_entity_poly.type
_entity_poly.pdbx_seq_one_letter_code
_entity_poly.pdbx_strand_id
1 'polypeptide(L)' 'QAYALYDFVPENDNEIQLKTGQFIYIVYRHGQGWLVAQDPTTGKTGLVPEQYVQLI' A
#
# COMPACT_ATOMS: atom_id res chain seq x y z
N GLN A 1 -9.69 2.90 -3.29
CA GLN A 1 -8.64 3.82 -2.75
C GLN A 1 -8.40 3.43 -1.30
N ALA A 2 -7.35 3.93 -0.63
CA ALA A 2 -7.12 3.60 0.78
C ALA A 2 -6.29 4.64 1.55
N TYR A 3 -6.39 4.60 2.88
CA TYR A 3 -5.47 5.25 3.81
C TYR A 3 -4.65 4.22 4.57
N ALA A 4 -3.35 4.45 4.73
CA ALA A 4 -2.50 3.62 5.59
C ALA A 4 -2.86 3.82 7.08
N LEU A 5 -3.13 2.72 7.78
CA LEU A 5 -3.39 2.69 9.22
C LEU A 5 -2.11 2.64 10.05
N TYR A 6 -1.04 2.09 9.48
CA TYR A 6 0.26 1.92 10.13
C TYR A 6 1.40 2.21 9.15
N ASP A 7 2.59 2.44 9.69
CA ASP A 7 3.82 2.47 8.91
C ASP A 7 4.14 1.06 8.43
N PHE A 8 4.59 0.95 7.17
CA PHE A 8 5.06 -0.30 6.58
C PHE A 8 6.44 -0.06 5.95
N VAL A 9 7.42 -0.87 6.34
CA VAL A 9 8.78 -0.82 5.79
C VAL A 9 8.93 -2.03 4.84
N PRO A 10 9.23 -1.80 3.55
CA PRO A 10 9.42 -2.89 2.59
C PRO A 10 10.56 -3.83 3.01
N GLU A 11 10.31 -5.12 2.91
CA GLU A 11 11.31 -6.18 3.06
C GLU A 11 11.76 -6.74 1.71
N ASN A 12 10.94 -6.57 0.66
CA ASN A 12 11.21 -7.02 -0.70
C ASN A 12 11.12 -5.87 -1.72
N ASP A 13 11.83 -6.00 -2.85
CA ASP A 13 11.90 -4.94 -3.88
C ASP A 13 10.56 -4.65 -4.58
N ASN A 14 9.59 -5.56 -4.52
CA ASN A 14 8.26 -5.41 -5.10
C ASN A 14 7.25 -4.74 -4.15
N GLU A 15 7.67 -4.35 -2.95
CA GLU A 15 6.87 -3.67 -1.94
C GLU A 15 7.14 -2.15 -1.93
N ILE A 16 6.18 -1.36 -1.46
CA ILE A 16 6.36 0.09 -1.28
C ILE A 16 6.10 0.50 0.16
N GLN A 17 6.85 1.50 0.62
CA GLN A 17 6.71 2.04 1.97
C GLN A 17 5.34 2.68 2.17
N LEU A 18 4.76 2.48 3.37
CA LEU A 18 3.62 3.26 3.85
C LEU A 18 4.00 4.09 5.07
N LYS A 19 3.39 5.26 5.16
CA LYS A 19 3.34 6.07 6.38
C LYS A 19 1.92 6.18 6.89
N THR A 20 1.73 6.10 8.19
CA THR A 20 0.42 6.22 8.85
C THR A 20 -0.30 7.49 8.37
N GLY A 21 -1.55 7.36 7.92
CA GLY A 21 -2.36 8.43 7.34
C GLY A 21 -2.10 8.73 5.86
N GLN A 22 -1.13 8.06 5.22
CA GLN A 22 -0.84 8.23 3.80
C GLN A 22 -2.00 7.74 2.93
N PHE A 23 -2.38 8.56 1.95
CA PHE A 23 -3.34 8.19 0.92
C PHE A 23 -2.65 7.45 -0.24
N ILE A 24 -3.23 6.34 -0.67
CA ILE A 24 -2.74 5.52 -1.78
C ILE A 24 -3.88 5.07 -2.71
N TYR A 25 -3.57 4.89 -3.99
CA TYR A 25 -4.48 4.25 -4.93
C TYR A 25 -4.33 2.74 -4.84
N ILE A 26 -5.43 2.01 -4.66
CA ILE A 26 -5.42 0.55 -4.77
C ILE A 26 -5.66 0.21 -6.24
N VAL A 27 -4.71 -0.46 -6.87
CA VAL A 27 -4.78 -0.88 -8.27
C VAL A 27 -5.57 -2.18 -8.37
N TYR A 28 -5.16 -3.22 -7.64
CA TYR A 28 -5.88 -4.49 -7.54
C TYR A 28 -5.47 -5.30 -6.30
N ARG A 29 -6.26 -6.31 -5.93
CA ARG A 29 -5.90 -7.28 -4.90
C ARG A 29 -4.99 -8.35 -5.49
N HIS A 30 -3.77 -8.49 -4.98
CA HIS A 30 -2.85 -9.55 -5.42
C HIS A 30 -3.25 -10.92 -4.84
N GLY A 31 -3.84 -10.92 -3.63
CA GLY A 31 -4.25 -12.12 -2.89
C GLY A 31 -3.38 -12.35 -1.65
N GLN A 32 -3.75 -13.32 -0.83
CA GLN A 32 -2.99 -13.71 0.38
C GLN A 32 -2.71 -12.53 1.36
N GLY A 33 -3.64 -11.58 1.44
CA GLY A 33 -3.49 -10.40 2.31
C GLY A 33 -2.67 -9.26 1.71
N TRP A 34 -2.40 -9.27 0.40
CA TRP A 34 -1.64 -8.22 -0.28
C TRP A 34 -2.46 -7.46 -1.32
N LEU A 35 -2.21 -6.14 -1.39
CA LEU A 35 -2.74 -5.23 -2.38
C LEU A 35 -1.60 -4.69 -3.25
N VAL A 36 -1.86 -4.50 -4.54
CA VAL A 36 -1.02 -3.62 -5.36
C VAL A 36 -1.55 -2.21 -5.19
N ALA A 37 -0.70 -1.32 -4.67
CA ALA A 37 -1.02 0.07 -4.47
C ALA A 37 -0.04 0.98 -5.22
N GLN A 38 -0.50 2.17 -5.56
CA GLN A 38 0.30 3.24 -6.13
C GLN A 38 0.28 4.45 -5.20
N ASP A 39 1.46 4.97 -4.88
CA ASP A 39 1.63 6.24 -4.20
C ASP A 39 1.44 7.39 -5.21
N PRO A 40 0.41 8.23 -5.06
CA PRO A 40 0.16 9.35 -5.98
C PRO A 40 1.22 10.44 -5.94
N THR A 41 1.97 10.56 -4.84
CA THR A 41 2.99 11.60 -4.68
C THR A 41 4.29 11.19 -5.37
N THR A 42 4.72 9.94 -5.21
CA THR A 42 5.97 9.45 -5.79
C THR A 42 5.80 8.72 -7.11
N GLY A 43 4.56 8.34 -7.46
CA GLY A 43 4.25 7.51 -8.63
C GLY A 43 4.62 6.04 -8.50
N LYS A 44 5.25 5.64 -7.37
CA LYS A 44 5.70 4.26 -7.14
C LYS A 44 4.52 3.32 -6.98
N THR A 45 4.65 2.12 -7.54
CA THR A 45 3.66 1.05 -7.43
C THR A 45 4.31 -0.19 -6.84
N GLY A 46 3.63 -0.84 -5.91
CA GLY A 46 4.09 -2.11 -5.35
C GLY A 46 3.11 -2.69 -4.34
N LEU A 47 3.55 -3.76 -3.68
CA LEU A 47 2.76 -4.49 -2.71
C LEU A 47 2.71 -3.77 -1.36
N VAL A 48 1.53 -3.78 -0.77
CA VAL A 48 1.28 -3.37 0.61
C VAL A 48 0.34 -4.36 1.30
N PRO A 49 0.46 -4.58 2.63
CA PRO A 49 -0.44 -5.48 3.34
C PRO A 49 -1.85 -4.91 3.40
N GLU A 50 -2.86 -5.72 3.09
CA GLU A 50 -4.29 -5.33 3.13
C GLU A 50 -4.71 -4.92 4.55
N GLN A 51 -4.17 -5.56 5.58
CA GLN A 51 -4.47 -5.24 6.98
C GLN A 51 -3.86 -3.92 7.45
N TYR A 52 -2.93 -3.33 6.68
CA TYR A 52 -2.27 -2.08 7.01
C TYR A 52 -2.98 -0.86 6.45
N VAL A 53 -4.10 -1.07 5.74
CA VAL A 53 -4.82 0.01 5.09
C VAL A 53 -6.32 -0.07 5.38
N GLN A 54 -6.95 1.09 5.40
CA GLN A 54 -8.39 1.23 5.39
C GLN A 54 -8.84 1.56 3.99
N LEU A 55 -9.56 0.64 3.36
CA LEU A 55 -10.17 0.87 2.04
C LEU A 55 -11.28 1.92 2.14
N ILE A 56 -11.38 2.72 1.08
CA ILE A 56 -12.44 3.72 0.84
C ILE A 56 -13.33 3.22 -0.28
#